data_AF-A0AAD5WSR5-F1
#
_entry.id   AF-A0AAD5WSR5-F1
#
_cell.length_a   1.000
_cell.length_b   1.000
_cell.length_c   1.000
_cell.angle_alpha   90.00
_cell.angle_beta   90.00
_cell.angle_gamma   90.00
#
_symmetry.space_group_name_H-M   'P 1'
#
loop_
_entity.id
_entity.type
_entity.pdbx_description
1 polymer ?
#
loop_
_entity_poly.entity_id
_entity_poly.type
_entity_poly.pdbx_seq_one_letter_code
_entity_poly.pdbx_strand_id
1 'polypeptide(L)'
;MAQAPKFSARLFHYQVATASSKSPASTRHIALHPSTQPDTCTRKGWAQNNMVTTAAASNKPFVALARSLPPRLQTFFARYPPSPPPAPAHAASSSSPAERTTATDTNKKATTAAQQQKQPLPATKKTLYQNDRPNPFEAWKNPKTGKWQNPVYSYRRQAELVKMAREYGVEELLPPTRKGTEFRLARRVTYGLRVKGTGVGQKIKGHKFERVADEKMEKKRDAVEGMYDMVAEWKRIGAYRWKKFPK
;
A
#
# COMPACT_ATOMS: atom_id res chain seq x y z
N MET A 1 -57.67 34.14 8.86
CA MET A 1 -57.19 33.40 10.06
C MET A 1 -56.14 32.40 9.61
N ALA A 2 -54.86 32.73 9.79
CA ALA A 2 -53.73 31.94 9.27
C ALA A 2 -53.12 31.09 10.39
N GLN A 3 -53.02 29.77 10.16
CA GLN A 3 -52.28 28.84 11.02
C GLN A 3 -50.92 28.56 10.39
N ALA A 4 -49.86 28.92 11.10
CA ALA A 4 -48.47 28.63 10.75
C ALA A 4 -48.06 27.23 11.27
N PRO A 5 -47.30 26.42 10.52
CA PRO A 5 -46.78 25.15 11.01
C PRO A 5 -45.53 25.36 11.88
N LYS A 6 -45.56 24.77 13.08
CA LYS A 6 -44.46 24.75 14.07
C LYS A 6 -43.39 23.75 13.62
N PHE A 7 -42.24 24.24 13.17
CA PHE A 7 -41.03 23.42 13.01
C PHE A 7 -40.33 23.27 14.36
N SER A 8 -40.32 22.05 14.90
CA SER A 8 -39.56 21.68 16.09
C SER A 8 -38.11 21.40 15.70
N ALA A 9 -37.23 22.35 15.97
CA ALA A 9 -35.79 22.20 15.79
C ALA A 9 -35.19 21.45 16.98
N ARG A 10 -34.85 20.16 16.80
CA ARG A 10 -33.96 19.45 17.73
C ARG A 10 -32.53 19.94 17.50
N LEU A 11 -32.06 20.85 18.36
CA LEU A 11 -30.64 21.13 18.53
C LEU A 11 -29.95 19.91 19.15
N PHE A 12 -29.12 19.21 18.38
CA PHE A 12 -28.10 18.33 18.94
C PHE A 12 -26.89 19.17 19.35
N HIS A 13 -26.75 19.43 20.65
CA HIS A 13 -25.52 19.93 21.25
C HIS A 13 -24.46 18.84 21.20
N TYR A 14 -23.42 19.03 20.36
CA TYR A 14 -22.20 18.25 20.45
C TYR A 14 -21.19 18.99 21.33
N GLN A 15 -20.92 18.43 22.51
CA GLN A 15 -19.84 18.85 23.39
C GLN A 15 -18.49 18.48 22.75
N VAL A 16 -17.63 19.49 22.58
CA VAL A 16 -16.23 19.33 22.20
C VAL A 16 -15.43 19.10 23.49
N ALA A 17 -14.89 17.89 23.67
CA ALA A 17 -13.96 17.58 24.75
C ALA A 17 -12.57 18.15 24.40
N THR A 18 -12.12 19.14 25.17
CA THR A 18 -10.75 19.67 25.12
C THR A 18 -9.82 18.77 25.92
N ALA A 19 -8.84 18.15 25.24
CA ALA A 19 -7.81 17.33 25.87
C ALA A 19 -6.76 18.23 26.55
N SER A 20 -6.75 18.20 27.88
CA SER A 20 -5.76 18.85 28.74
C SER A 20 -4.42 18.08 28.71
N SER A 21 -3.40 18.68 28.11
CA SER A 21 -2.01 18.22 28.19
C SER A 21 -1.44 18.47 29.59
N LYS A 22 -1.18 17.39 30.34
CA LYS A 22 -0.34 17.41 31.54
C LYS A 22 0.88 16.53 31.29
N SER A 23 2.01 17.17 31.00
CA SER A 23 3.34 16.64 31.28
C SER A 23 3.75 17.18 32.65
N PRO A 24 4.42 16.38 33.49
CA PRO A 24 5.77 16.80 33.84
C PRO A 24 6.79 15.67 34.04
N ALA A 25 8.01 15.97 33.59
CA ALA A 25 9.29 15.72 34.24
C ALA A 25 9.52 14.40 35.00
N SER A 26 10.46 13.60 34.50
CA SER A 26 11.29 12.73 35.35
C SER A 26 12.75 12.80 34.91
N THR A 27 13.44 13.72 35.59
CA THR A 27 14.82 13.76 36.04
C THR A 27 15.80 12.71 35.48
N ARG A 28 16.76 13.24 34.72
CA ARG A 28 18.06 12.62 34.44
C ARG A 28 18.89 12.56 35.72
N HIS A 29 19.34 11.37 36.12
CA HIS A 29 20.50 11.22 36.99
C HIS A 29 21.70 10.77 36.15
N ILE A 30 22.62 11.72 35.98
CA ILE A 30 24.01 11.49 35.58
C ILE A 30 24.77 11.27 36.89
N ALA A 31 25.36 10.08 37.07
CA ALA A 31 26.43 9.84 38.03
C ALA A 31 27.18 8.57 37.58
N LEU A 32 28.36 8.76 37.00
CA LEU A 32 29.67 8.54 37.64
C LEU A 32 30.13 7.07 37.55
N HIS A 33 31.05 6.89 36.63
CA HIS A 33 31.94 5.76 36.49
C HIS A 33 32.89 5.73 37.70
N PRO A 34 33.24 4.54 38.20
CA PRO A 34 34.63 4.34 38.63
C PRO A 34 35.31 3.23 37.82
N SER A 35 36.45 3.64 37.27
CA SER A 35 37.58 2.82 36.83
C SER A 35 37.97 1.80 37.90
N THR A 36 38.11 0.53 37.53
CA THR A 36 38.98 -0.40 38.23
C THR A 36 39.53 -1.41 37.23
N GLN A 37 40.77 -1.20 36.83
CA GLN A 37 41.61 -2.27 36.29
C GLN A 37 42.20 -3.06 37.44
N PRO A 38 42.44 -4.35 37.24
CA PRO A 38 43.75 -4.88 37.63
C PRO A 38 44.46 -5.58 36.47
N ASP A 39 45.66 -5.04 36.21
CA ASP A 39 46.95 -5.71 36.10
C ASP A 39 47.05 -7.13 35.51
N THR A 40 47.97 -7.16 34.55
CA THR A 40 48.59 -8.27 33.85
C THR A 40 49.10 -9.37 34.77
N CYS A 41 48.77 -10.63 34.48
CA CYS A 41 49.70 -11.72 34.70
C CYS A 41 49.69 -12.72 33.55
N THR A 42 50.87 -12.84 32.96
CA THR A 42 51.31 -13.70 31.89
C THR A 42 51.02 -15.17 32.16
N ARG A 43 50.38 -15.88 31.22
CA ARG A 43 50.55 -17.33 31.07
C ARG A 43 50.91 -17.66 29.64
N LYS A 44 52.20 -17.98 29.46
CA LYS A 44 52.72 -18.68 28.28
C LYS A 44 51.99 -20.01 28.14
N GLY A 45 51.51 -20.29 26.94
CA GLY A 45 50.99 -21.59 26.53
C GLY A 45 50.89 -21.61 25.02
N TRP A 46 51.89 -22.19 24.36
CA TRP A 46 51.80 -22.56 22.95
C TRP A 46 50.66 -23.57 22.78
N ALA A 47 49.63 -23.22 22.01
CA ALA A 47 48.76 -24.19 21.36
C ALA A 47 48.04 -23.52 20.18
N GLN A 48 48.59 -23.79 19.00
CA GLN A 48 47.88 -24.06 17.76
C GLN A 48 47.08 -22.92 17.10
N ASN A 49 47.57 -22.58 15.91
CA ASN A 49 46.84 -21.96 14.82
C ASN A 49 45.46 -22.62 14.63
N ASN A 50 44.41 -22.04 15.21
CA ASN A 50 43.03 -22.28 14.78
C ASN A 50 42.70 -21.32 13.64
N MET A 51 43.31 -21.62 12.49
CA MET A 51 42.79 -21.20 11.20
C MET A 51 41.91 -22.36 10.72
N VAL A 52 40.71 -22.04 10.22
CA VAL A 52 39.71 -22.92 9.60
C VAL A 52 38.48 -23.26 10.48
N THR A 53 37.34 -22.71 10.04
CA THR A 53 35.93 -23.02 10.35
C THR A 53 35.28 -22.58 11.68
N THR A 54 35.06 -21.27 11.85
CA THR A 54 34.03 -20.70 12.75
C THR A 54 32.72 -20.37 12.02
N ALA A 55 32.12 -21.34 11.32
CA ALA A 55 30.79 -21.16 10.71
C ALA A 55 29.65 -21.78 11.54
N ALA A 56 29.93 -22.77 12.40
CA ALA A 56 28.89 -23.58 13.04
C ALA A 56 28.42 -23.08 14.43
N ALA A 57 29.26 -22.37 15.19
CA ALA A 57 28.94 -21.94 16.55
C ALA A 57 27.98 -20.73 16.63
N SER A 58 27.84 -19.98 15.53
CA SER A 58 27.06 -18.73 15.42
C SER A 58 25.54 -18.97 15.30
N ASN A 59 25.10 -20.18 14.95
CA ASN A 59 23.68 -20.42 14.60
C ASN A 59 22.73 -20.55 15.80
N LYS A 60 23.24 -20.83 17.00
CA LYS A 60 22.40 -21.04 18.21
C LYS A 60 21.49 -19.84 18.56
N PRO A 61 21.99 -18.58 18.61
CA PRO A 61 21.13 -17.42 18.87
C PRO A 61 20.07 -17.23 17.78
N PHE A 62 20.40 -17.43 16.51
CA PHE A 62 19.44 -17.31 15.41
C PHE A 62 18.36 -18.39 15.46
N VAL A 63 18.72 -19.62 15.85
CA VAL A 63 17.76 -20.70 16.07
C VAL A 63 16.83 -20.39 17.25
N ALA A 64 17.34 -19.81 18.33
CA ALA A 64 16.51 -19.36 19.45
C ALA A 64 15.53 -18.24 19.04
N LEU A 65 16.00 -17.28 18.24
CA LEU A 65 15.16 -16.21 17.69
C LEU A 65 14.08 -16.75 16.73
N ALA A 66 14.42 -17.70 15.87
CA ALA A 66 13.44 -18.34 14.99
C ALA A 66 12.37 -19.11 15.79
N ARG A 67 12.76 -19.71 16.92
CA ARG A 67 11.84 -20.39 17.84
C ARG A 67 11.00 -19.44 18.71
N SER A 68 11.38 -18.18 18.86
CA SER A 68 10.56 -17.16 19.53
C SER A 68 9.47 -16.55 18.65
N LEU A 69 9.43 -16.88 17.35
CA LEU A 69 8.36 -16.43 16.44
C LEU A 69 6.98 -16.95 16.88
N PRO A 70 5.88 -16.24 16.57
CA PRO A 70 4.54 -16.75 16.81
C PRO A 70 4.32 -18.13 16.19
N PRO A 71 3.62 -19.07 16.86
CA PRO A 71 3.47 -20.45 16.39
C PRO A 71 2.77 -20.52 15.01
N ARG A 72 1.92 -19.54 14.70
CA ARG A 72 1.28 -19.42 13.38
C ARG A 72 2.28 -19.13 12.25
N LEU A 73 3.33 -18.35 12.51
CA LEU A 73 4.39 -18.10 11.53
C LEU A 73 5.32 -19.31 11.43
N GLN A 74 5.66 -19.95 12.54
CA GLN A 74 6.47 -21.17 12.53
C GLN A 74 5.82 -22.30 11.71
N THR A 75 4.54 -22.56 11.94
CA THR A 75 3.77 -23.55 11.17
C THR A 75 3.64 -23.19 9.70
N PHE A 76 3.54 -21.89 9.38
CA PHE A 76 3.54 -21.42 8.01
C PHE A 76 4.88 -21.72 7.33
N PHE A 77 6.01 -21.32 7.93
CA PHE A 77 7.34 -21.54 7.35
C PHE A 77 7.75 -23.02 7.31
N ALA A 78 7.25 -23.85 8.23
CA ALA A 78 7.43 -25.30 8.15
C ALA A 78 6.73 -25.92 6.93
N ARG A 79 5.54 -25.42 6.57
CA ARG A 79 4.78 -25.90 5.40
C ARG A 79 5.28 -25.30 4.09
N TYR A 80 5.60 -24.01 4.12
CA TYR A 80 6.04 -23.20 2.99
C TYR A 80 7.38 -22.53 3.33
N PRO A 81 8.48 -23.29 3.31
CA PRO A 81 9.81 -22.72 3.55
C PRO A 81 10.15 -21.68 2.47
N PRO A 82 10.73 -20.52 2.84
CA PRO A 82 11.20 -19.56 1.86
C PRO A 82 12.27 -20.20 0.96
N SER A 83 12.36 -19.75 -0.30
CA SER A 83 13.52 -20.09 -1.11
C SER A 83 14.77 -19.61 -0.39
N PRO A 84 15.85 -20.40 -0.33
CA PRO A 84 17.12 -19.88 0.12
C PRO A 84 17.45 -18.64 -0.72
N PRO A 85 18.03 -17.58 -0.11
CA PRO A 85 18.56 -16.48 -0.89
C PRO A 85 19.56 -17.05 -1.91
N PRO A 86 19.62 -16.52 -3.14
CA PRO A 86 20.68 -16.88 -4.07
C PRO A 86 22.01 -16.64 -3.36
N ALA A 87 22.90 -17.64 -3.39
CA ALA A 87 24.23 -17.52 -2.80
C ALA A 87 24.88 -16.23 -3.32
N PRO A 88 25.58 -15.45 -2.47
CA PRO A 88 26.07 -14.14 -2.85
C PRO A 88 27.02 -14.25 -4.05
N ALA A 89 26.58 -13.79 -5.23
CA ALA A 89 27.39 -13.69 -6.43
C ALA A 89 28.31 -12.45 -6.43
N HIS A 90 28.39 -11.72 -5.32
CA HIS A 90 29.09 -10.43 -5.20
C HIS A 90 30.27 -10.53 -4.22
N ALA A 91 31.34 -11.17 -4.69
CA ALA A 91 32.72 -10.89 -4.28
C ALA A 91 33.55 -10.56 -5.54
N ALA A 92 33.03 -9.72 -6.43
CA ALA A 92 33.79 -9.15 -7.53
C ALA A 92 33.07 -7.90 -8.07
N SER A 93 33.86 -6.84 -8.31
CA SER A 93 33.53 -5.63 -9.05
C SER A 93 32.99 -4.45 -8.24
N SER A 94 33.86 -3.93 -7.37
CA SER A 94 34.03 -2.49 -7.20
C SER A 94 34.54 -1.88 -8.51
N SER A 95 33.77 -1.03 -9.18
CA SER A 95 34.34 0.03 -10.02
C SER A 95 33.40 1.23 -10.12
N SER A 96 34.05 2.38 -9.99
CA SER A 96 33.54 3.75 -9.90
C SER A 96 32.95 4.26 -11.22
N PRO A 97 31.94 5.15 -11.22
CA PRO A 97 31.42 5.76 -12.45
C PRO A 97 32.23 7.01 -12.81
N ALA A 98 32.97 6.96 -13.92
CA ALA A 98 33.55 8.12 -14.59
C ALA A 98 32.87 8.34 -15.96
N GLU A 99 32.76 9.62 -16.33
CA GLU A 99 32.00 10.21 -17.42
C GLU A 99 32.30 9.71 -18.86
N ARG A 100 31.30 9.85 -19.75
CA ARG A 100 31.28 10.80 -20.92
C ARG A 100 30.90 10.17 -22.29
N THR A 101 29.85 10.74 -22.91
CA THR A 101 29.53 10.93 -24.37
C THR A 101 29.54 9.71 -25.32
N THR A 102 28.75 9.58 -26.39
CA THR A 102 27.95 10.46 -27.24
C THR A 102 27.07 9.59 -28.14
N ALA A 103 25.85 10.06 -28.41
CA ALA A 103 25.12 10.12 -29.70
C ALA A 103 24.99 8.91 -30.67
N THR A 104 23.76 8.84 -31.22
CA THR A 104 23.29 8.33 -32.53
C THR A 104 23.44 6.84 -32.85
N ASP A 105 22.32 6.11 -32.94
CA ASP A 105 21.78 5.77 -34.26
C ASP A 105 20.39 5.10 -34.24
N THR A 106 19.67 5.36 -35.32
CA THR A 106 18.31 4.92 -35.62
C THR A 106 18.19 3.44 -36.00
N ASN A 107 16.98 2.91 -35.80
CA ASN A 107 16.35 1.87 -36.62
C ASN A 107 16.88 0.43 -36.46
N LYS A 108 16.09 -0.42 -35.78
CA LYS A 108 15.53 -1.65 -36.39
C LYS A 108 14.49 -2.31 -35.49
N LYS A 109 13.25 -2.22 -35.96
CA LYS A 109 12.16 -3.14 -35.66
C LYS A 109 12.49 -4.49 -36.28
N ALA A 110 13.03 -5.42 -35.49
CA ALA A 110 12.94 -6.85 -35.75
C ALA A 110 13.31 -7.65 -34.50
N THR A 111 12.59 -8.77 -34.35
CA THR A 111 13.01 -10.02 -33.70
C THR A 111 12.90 -10.19 -32.18
N THR A 112 12.11 -11.22 -31.87
CA THR A 112 12.29 -12.21 -30.81
C THR A 112 11.59 -11.95 -29.49
N ALA A 113 10.41 -12.56 -29.39
CA ALA A 113 9.77 -12.93 -28.14
C ALA A 113 10.81 -13.61 -27.22
N ALA A 114 11.21 -12.88 -26.18
CA ALA A 114 12.04 -13.37 -25.11
C ALA A 114 11.27 -14.46 -24.35
N GLN A 115 11.47 -15.69 -24.78
CA GLN A 115 11.40 -16.86 -23.91
C GLN A 115 12.38 -16.61 -22.77
N GLN A 116 11.85 -16.18 -21.62
CA GLN A 116 12.62 -16.16 -20.38
C GLN A 116 12.86 -17.60 -19.96
N GLN A 117 14.00 -18.13 -20.41
CA GLN A 117 14.59 -19.35 -19.91
C GLN A 117 14.90 -19.13 -18.43
N LYS A 118 14.01 -19.67 -17.59
CA LYS A 118 14.14 -19.73 -16.15
C LYS A 118 15.22 -20.75 -15.83
N GLN A 119 16.45 -20.29 -15.69
CA GLN A 119 17.60 -21.08 -15.24
C GLN A 119 17.21 -21.90 -14.00
N PRO A 120 17.49 -23.22 -13.96
CA PRO A 120 17.16 -24.05 -12.81
C PRO A 120 18.14 -23.73 -11.67
N LEU A 121 17.69 -22.88 -10.74
CA LEU A 121 18.32 -22.75 -9.43
C LEU A 121 18.48 -24.14 -8.80
N PRO A 122 19.55 -24.41 -8.02
CA PRO A 122 19.79 -25.70 -7.39
C PRO A 122 18.53 -26.11 -6.63
N ALA A 123 17.89 -27.19 -7.09
CA ALA A 123 16.54 -27.55 -6.71
C ALA A 123 16.49 -27.95 -5.22
N THR A 124 16.24 -26.98 -4.35
CA THR A 124 15.85 -27.26 -2.97
C THR A 124 14.57 -28.09 -2.99
N LYS A 125 14.56 -29.18 -2.23
CA LYS A 125 13.44 -30.12 -2.16
C LYS A 125 12.17 -29.36 -1.74
N LYS A 126 11.22 -29.25 -2.66
CA LYS A 126 9.91 -28.62 -2.40
C LYS A 126 9.11 -29.50 -1.44
N THR A 127 8.41 -28.86 -0.51
CA THR A 127 7.47 -29.58 0.37
C THR A 127 6.26 -30.07 -0.44
N LEU A 128 5.54 -31.07 0.08
CA LEU A 128 4.29 -31.53 -0.53
C LEU A 128 3.32 -30.37 -0.79
N TYR A 129 3.17 -29.48 0.19
CA TYR A 129 2.33 -28.28 0.08
C TYR A 129 2.76 -27.31 -1.02
N GLN A 130 4.07 -27.14 -1.26
CA GLN A 130 4.61 -26.29 -2.33
C GLN A 130 4.42 -26.90 -3.71
N ASN A 131 4.46 -28.23 -3.83
CA ASN A 131 4.20 -28.92 -5.09
C ASN A 131 2.73 -28.77 -5.51
N ASP A 132 1.81 -28.95 -4.55
CA ASP A 132 0.37 -28.76 -4.82
C ASP A 132 0.05 -27.28 -5.11
N ARG A 133 0.63 -26.37 -4.32
CA ARG A 133 0.32 -24.94 -4.34
C ARG A 133 1.61 -24.12 -4.22
N PRO A 134 2.22 -23.72 -5.35
CA PRO A 134 3.48 -22.97 -5.33
C PRO A 134 3.42 -21.67 -4.53
N ASN A 135 2.33 -20.89 -4.67
CA ASN A 135 2.05 -19.72 -3.84
C ASN A 135 0.76 -19.95 -3.04
N PRO A 136 0.82 -20.06 -1.71
CA PRO A 136 -0.37 -20.33 -0.89
C PRO A 136 -1.32 -19.12 -0.75
N PHE A 137 -0.91 -17.94 -1.23
CA PHE A 137 -1.65 -16.69 -1.12
C PHE A 137 -2.44 -16.31 -2.37
N GLU A 138 -2.18 -16.98 -3.49
CA GLU A 138 -2.86 -16.71 -4.76
C GLU A 138 -3.92 -17.78 -5.04
N ALA A 139 -4.94 -17.38 -5.79
CA ALA A 139 -5.88 -18.32 -6.36
C ALA A 139 -5.15 -19.15 -7.41
N TRP A 140 -5.39 -20.45 -7.43
CA TRP A 140 -4.73 -21.36 -8.35
C TRP A 140 -5.75 -22.01 -9.27
N LYS A 141 -5.48 -22.00 -10.57
CA LYS A 141 -6.31 -22.68 -11.56
C LYS A 141 -5.84 -24.12 -11.69
N ASN A 142 -6.71 -25.07 -11.36
CA ASN A 142 -6.38 -26.48 -11.52
C ASN A 142 -6.26 -26.81 -13.02
N PRO A 143 -5.13 -27.34 -13.51
CA PRO A 143 -4.92 -27.60 -14.93
C PRO A 143 -5.84 -28.69 -15.50
N LYS A 144 -6.25 -29.67 -14.68
CA LYS A 144 -7.12 -30.77 -15.11
C LYS A 144 -8.59 -30.35 -15.22
N THR A 145 -9.09 -29.64 -14.21
CA THR A 145 -10.52 -29.27 -14.13
C THR A 145 -10.83 -27.88 -14.65
N GLY A 146 -9.82 -27.03 -14.87
CA GLY A 146 -9.96 -25.63 -15.29
C GLY A 146 -10.60 -24.71 -14.25
N LYS A 147 -11.02 -25.23 -13.08
CA LYS A 147 -11.67 -24.45 -12.02
C LYS A 147 -10.64 -23.68 -11.21
N TRP A 148 -10.98 -22.44 -10.88
CA TRP A 148 -10.21 -21.62 -9.94
C TRP A 148 -10.48 -22.06 -8.52
N GLN A 149 -9.41 -22.36 -7.80
CA GLN A 149 -9.44 -22.68 -6.38
C GLN A 149 -9.06 -21.44 -5.58
N ASN A 150 -9.76 -21.24 -4.47
CA ASN A 150 -9.45 -20.19 -3.52
C ASN A 150 -8.01 -20.35 -2.98
N PRO A 151 -7.34 -19.26 -2.57
CA PRO A 151 -6.02 -19.35 -1.95
C PRO A 151 -6.08 -20.16 -0.65
N VAL A 152 -4.96 -20.82 -0.28
CA VAL A 152 -4.88 -21.64 0.96
C VAL A 152 -5.23 -20.78 2.16
N TYR A 153 -4.65 -19.57 2.17
CA TYR A 153 -4.91 -18.54 3.16
C TYR A 153 -5.76 -17.45 2.52
N SER A 154 -6.94 -17.21 3.10
CA SER A 154 -7.82 -16.10 2.70
C SER A 154 -7.15 -14.76 2.93
N TYR A 155 -7.61 -13.69 2.27
CA TYR A 155 -7.01 -12.35 2.41
C TYR A 155 -6.95 -11.83 3.86
N ARG A 156 -7.87 -12.26 4.74
CA ARG A 156 -7.80 -11.97 6.17
C ARG A 156 -6.59 -12.63 6.83
N ARG A 157 -6.43 -13.95 6.62
CA ARG A 157 -5.30 -14.73 7.16
C ARG A 157 -3.96 -14.28 6.57
N GLN A 158 -3.93 -13.87 5.30
CA GLN A 158 -2.74 -13.24 4.69
C GLN A 158 -2.37 -11.96 5.44
N ALA A 159 -3.33 -11.08 5.72
CA ALA A 159 -3.07 -9.85 6.46
C ALA A 159 -2.63 -10.11 7.90
N GLU A 160 -3.19 -11.11 8.58
CA GLU A 160 -2.74 -11.54 9.91
C GLU A 160 -1.28 -12.03 9.89
N LEU A 161 -0.90 -12.86 8.90
CA LEU A 161 0.47 -13.34 8.73
C LEU A 161 1.43 -12.20 8.41
N VAL A 162 1.07 -11.31 7.48
CA VAL A 162 1.87 -10.13 7.12
C VAL A 162 2.02 -9.19 8.32
N LYS A 163 0.96 -8.99 9.12
CA LYS A 163 1.01 -8.17 10.33
C LYS A 163 2.01 -8.73 11.33
N MET A 164 1.90 -10.01 11.69
CA MET A 164 2.87 -10.67 12.58
C MET A 164 4.27 -10.61 11.98
N ALA A 165 4.43 -10.92 10.70
CA ALA A 165 5.75 -10.94 10.09
C ALA A 165 6.43 -9.57 10.09
N ARG A 166 5.66 -8.49 9.89
CA ARG A 166 6.15 -7.12 10.00
C ARG A 166 6.60 -6.77 11.42
N GLU A 167 5.86 -7.21 12.44
CA GLU A 167 6.23 -7.00 13.85
C GLU A 167 7.55 -7.69 14.21
N TYR A 168 7.82 -8.87 13.63
CA TYR A 168 9.03 -9.66 13.87
C TYR A 168 10.12 -9.47 12.79
N GLY A 169 9.94 -8.56 11.83
CA GLY A 169 10.92 -8.28 10.78
C GLY A 169 11.15 -9.41 9.75
N VAL A 170 10.21 -10.35 9.62
CA VAL A 170 10.31 -11.52 8.72
C VAL A 170 9.34 -11.43 7.52
N GLU A 171 8.90 -10.22 7.16
CA GLU A 171 7.95 -10.00 6.06
C GLU A 171 8.52 -10.46 4.69
N GLU A 172 9.81 -10.24 4.45
CA GLU A 172 10.49 -10.60 3.19
C GLU A 172 10.56 -12.10 2.94
N LEU A 173 10.49 -12.91 4.00
CA LEU A 173 10.49 -14.37 3.91
C LEU A 173 9.14 -14.93 3.46
N LEU A 174 8.07 -14.12 3.47
CA LEU A 174 6.79 -14.56 2.96
C LEU A 174 6.73 -14.49 1.44
N PRO A 175 5.99 -15.42 0.79
CA PRO A 175 5.66 -15.29 -0.62
C PRO A 175 5.00 -13.93 -0.90
N PRO A 176 5.18 -13.36 -2.11
CA PRO A 176 4.62 -12.06 -2.46
C PRO A 176 3.10 -12.07 -2.32
N THR A 177 2.54 -11.03 -1.69
CA THR A 177 1.10 -10.88 -1.49
C THR A 177 0.58 -9.49 -1.80
N ARG A 178 -0.71 -9.41 -2.16
CA ARG A 178 -1.45 -8.15 -2.28
C ARG A 178 -1.56 -7.37 -0.96
N LYS A 179 -1.29 -8.02 0.18
CA LYS A 179 -1.38 -7.44 1.53
C LYS A 179 -0.02 -7.00 2.08
N GLY A 180 1.07 -7.39 1.44
CA GLY A 180 2.42 -6.98 1.79
C GLY A 180 2.61 -5.46 1.74
N THR A 181 3.55 -4.97 2.54
CA THR A 181 3.95 -3.57 2.64
C THR A 181 4.60 -3.12 1.33
N GLU A 182 5.63 -3.84 0.87
CA GLU A 182 6.32 -3.58 -0.40
C GLU A 182 5.36 -3.52 -1.59
N PHE A 183 4.50 -4.53 -1.72
CA PHE A 183 3.54 -4.58 -2.82
C PHE A 183 2.55 -3.40 -2.79
N ARG A 184 2.06 -3.01 -1.60
CA ARG A 184 1.12 -1.89 -1.45
C ARG A 184 1.79 -0.56 -1.74
N LEU A 185 3.04 -0.37 -1.31
CA LEU A 185 3.83 0.82 -1.58
C LEU A 185 4.16 0.94 -3.06
N ALA A 186 4.74 -0.11 -3.66
CA ALA A 186 5.06 -0.15 -5.09
C ALA A 186 3.82 0.17 -5.92
N ARG A 187 2.69 -0.48 -5.65
CA ARG A 187 1.44 -0.24 -6.38
C ARG A 187 0.94 1.21 -6.23
N ARG A 188 1.09 1.81 -5.06
CA ARG A 188 0.69 3.20 -4.82
C ARG A 188 1.60 4.18 -5.55
N VAL A 189 2.91 3.94 -5.55
CA VAL A 189 3.90 4.75 -6.26
C VAL A 189 3.69 4.64 -7.77
N THR A 190 3.57 3.43 -8.31
CA THR A 190 3.41 3.21 -9.76
C THR A 190 2.11 3.76 -10.32
N TYR A 191 0.99 3.63 -9.61
CA TYR A 191 -0.33 3.92 -10.17
C TYR A 191 -1.08 5.10 -9.53
N GLY A 192 -0.68 5.55 -8.34
CA GLY A 192 -1.35 6.63 -7.61
C GLY A 192 -2.80 6.31 -7.18
N LEU A 193 -3.56 7.36 -6.87
CA LEU A 193 -4.99 7.27 -6.56
C LEU A 193 -5.79 7.12 -7.86
N ARG A 194 -6.69 6.14 -7.91
CA ARG A 194 -7.46 5.78 -9.13
C ARG A 194 -8.98 5.80 -8.91
N VAL A 195 -9.44 6.48 -7.88
CA VAL A 195 -10.88 6.64 -7.61
C VAL A 195 -11.49 7.51 -8.72
N LYS A 196 -12.70 7.18 -9.19
CA LYS A 196 -13.37 7.97 -10.23
C LYS A 196 -13.61 9.40 -9.73
N GLY A 197 -13.26 10.40 -10.54
CA GLY A 197 -13.37 11.82 -10.19
C GLY A 197 -12.10 12.41 -9.57
N THR A 198 -11.56 11.78 -8.52
CA THR A 198 -10.39 12.30 -7.75
C THR A 198 -9.06 11.63 -8.13
N GLY A 199 -9.09 10.55 -8.89
CA GLY A 199 -7.88 9.84 -9.32
C GLY A 199 -7.04 10.65 -10.30
N VAL A 200 -5.76 10.31 -10.40
CA VAL A 200 -4.83 10.98 -11.32
C VAL A 200 -5.38 10.91 -12.75
N GLY A 201 -5.52 12.08 -13.39
CA GLY A 201 -6.07 12.19 -14.75
C GLY A 201 -7.59 12.05 -14.86
N GLN A 202 -8.35 12.04 -13.75
CA GLN A 202 -9.82 12.05 -13.77
C GLN A 202 -10.37 13.46 -13.49
N LYS A 203 -11.57 13.73 -14.02
CA LYS A 203 -12.34 14.96 -13.76
C LYS A 203 -13.62 14.63 -13.00
N ILE A 204 -13.99 15.48 -12.05
CA ILE A 204 -15.22 15.38 -11.26
C ILE A 204 -16.43 15.73 -12.15
N LYS A 205 -17.55 15.03 -11.95
CA LYS A 205 -18.78 15.21 -12.75
C LYS A 205 -19.49 16.56 -12.50
N GLY A 206 -19.22 17.20 -11.37
CA GLY A 206 -19.99 18.33 -10.83
C GLY A 206 -21.36 17.92 -10.30
N HIS A 207 -21.98 18.76 -9.48
CA HIS A 207 -23.38 18.60 -9.09
C HIS A 207 -24.33 19.04 -10.23
N LYS A 208 -25.62 18.68 -10.16
CA LYS A 208 -26.57 19.04 -11.21
C LYS A 208 -26.76 20.55 -11.34
N PHE A 209 -26.75 21.28 -10.22
CA PHE A 209 -26.93 22.73 -10.24
C PHE A 209 -25.71 23.46 -10.83
N GLU A 210 -24.49 22.97 -10.61
CA GLU A 210 -23.27 23.54 -11.20
C GLU A 210 -23.28 23.39 -12.72
N ARG A 211 -23.68 22.21 -13.21
CA ARG A 211 -23.72 21.94 -14.66
C ARG A 211 -24.80 22.72 -15.42
N VAL A 212 -25.86 23.14 -14.73
CA VAL A 212 -27.05 23.79 -15.33
C VAL A 212 -27.16 25.25 -14.86
N ALA A 213 -26.18 25.74 -14.10
CA ALA A 213 -26.18 27.10 -13.57
C ALA A 213 -26.24 28.12 -14.71
N ASP A 214 -25.35 27.96 -15.68
CA ASP A 214 -25.23 28.86 -16.83
C ASP A 214 -26.52 28.86 -17.66
N GLU A 215 -27.01 27.68 -18.03
CA GLU A 215 -28.30 27.53 -18.75
C GLU A 215 -29.48 28.17 -17.99
N LYS A 216 -29.51 28.06 -16.66
CA LYS A 216 -30.55 28.71 -15.84
C LYS A 216 -30.39 30.22 -15.79
N MET A 217 -29.18 30.74 -15.78
CA MET A 217 -28.92 32.18 -15.75
C MET A 217 -29.24 32.82 -17.11
N GLU A 218 -28.95 32.14 -18.22
CA GLU A 218 -29.33 32.55 -19.57
C GLU A 218 -30.85 32.62 -19.72
N LYS A 219 -31.58 31.56 -19.34
CA LYS A 219 -33.06 31.58 -19.38
C LYS A 219 -33.67 32.70 -18.53
N LYS A 220 -33.05 33.04 -17.40
CA LYS A 220 -33.47 34.17 -16.57
C LYS A 220 -33.23 35.49 -17.29
N ARG A 221 -32.08 35.66 -17.93
CA ARG A 221 -31.74 36.87 -18.70
C ARG A 221 -32.76 37.08 -19.83
N ASP A 222 -32.99 36.06 -20.64
CA ASP A 222 -33.93 36.13 -21.77
C ASP A 222 -35.36 36.44 -21.30
N ALA A 223 -35.79 35.84 -20.18
CA ALA A 223 -37.10 36.10 -19.61
C ALA A 223 -37.24 37.55 -19.10
N VAL A 224 -36.19 38.13 -18.51
CA VAL A 224 -36.19 39.52 -18.06
C VAL A 224 -36.16 40.49 -19.24
N GLU A 225 -35.38 40.19 -20.29
CA GLU A 225 -35.35 40.98 -21.52
C GLU A 225 -36.72 40.97 -22.21
N GLY A 226 -37.35 39.79 -22.38
CA GLY A 226 -38.69 39.66 -22.97
C GLY A 226 -39.86 40.07 -22.06
N MET A 227 -39.61 40.37 -20.79
CA MET A 227 -40.65 40.74 -19.82
C MET A 227 -41.34 42.05 -20.22
N TYR A 228 -40.58 43.04 -20.68
CA TYR A 228 -41.13 44.37 -21.02
C TYR A 228 -42.13 44.27 -22.17
N ASP A 229 -41.77 43.57 -23.24
CA ASP A 229 -42.63 43.35 -24.41
C ASP A 229 -43.89 42.56 -24.03
N MET A 230 -43.74 41.53 -23.19
CA MET A 230 -44.86 40.73 -22.70
C MET A 230 -45.84 41.57 -21.88
N VAL A 231 -45.34 42.42 -20.99
CA VAL A 231 -46.19 43.31 -20.17
C VAL A 231 -46.90 44.33 -21.04
N ALA A 232 -46.22 44.91 -22.05
CA ALA A 232 -46.83 45.84 -23.00
C ALA A 232 -47.95 45.16 -23.80
N GLU A 233 -47.73 43.94 -24.30
CA GLU A 233 -48.74 43.15 -25.00
C GLU A 233 -49.93 42.81 -24.10
N TRP A 234 -49.68 42.39 -22.85
CA TRP A 234 -50.72 42.07 -21.88
C TRP A 234 -51.58 43.29 -21.54
N LYS A 235 -50.95 44.46 -21.32
CA LYS A 235 -51.66 45.72 -21.09
C LYS A 235 -52.50 46.15 -22.30
N ARG A 236 -52.01 45.91 -23.53
CA ARG A 236 -52.73 46.22 -24.77
C ARG A 236 -53.95 45.32 -25.00
N ILE A 237 -53.82 44.02 -24.75
CA ILE A 237 -54.89 43.03 -24.98
C ILE A 237 -55.93 43.03 -23.84
N GLY A 238 -55.46 43.19 -22.59
CA GLY A 238 -56.27 43.11 -21.38
C GLY A 238 -56.43 41.70 -20.83
N ALA A 239 -56.64 41.60 -19.51
CA ALA A 239 -56.62 40.35 -18.75
C ALA A 239 -57.62 39.28 -19.25
N TYR A 240 -58.83 39.70 -19.66
CA TYR A 240 -59.89 38.79 -20.11
C TYR A 240 -59.58 38.10 -21.45
N ARG A 241 -58.82 38.75 -22.34
CA ARG A 241 -58.52 38.25 -23.69
C ARG A 241 -57.13 37.59 -23.78
N TRP A 242 -56.38 37.54 -22.68
CA TRP A 242 -55.09 36.88 -22.62
C TRP A 242 -55.23 35.36 -22.67
N LYS A 243 -54.50 34.69 -23.57
CA LYS A 243 -54.52 33.22 -23.74
C LYS A 243 -53.15 32.54 -23.57
N LYS A 244 -52.06 33.32 -23.49
CA LYS A 244 -50.68 32.82 -23.40
C LYS A 244 -50.29 32.50 -21.94
N PHE A 245 -50.97 31.52 -21.33
CA PHE A 245 -50.64 31.07 -19.97
C PHE A 245 -49.49 30.04 -19.99
N PRO A 246 -48.63 30.01 -18.96
CA PRO A 246 -47.64 28.96 -18.80
C PRO A 246 -48.34 27.59 -18.67
N LYS A 247 -47.63 26.53 -19.07
CA LYS A 247 -48.11 25.15 -19.03
C LYS A 247 -47.50 24.39 -17.87
#